data_AF-A0A3M1DJP1-F1
#
_entry.id   AF-A0A3M1DJP1-F1
#
_cell.length_a   1.000
_cell.length_b   1.000
_cell.length_c   1.000
_cell.angle_alpha   90.00
_cell.angle_beta   90.00
_cell.angle_gamma   90.00
#
_symmetry.space_group_name_H-M   'P 1'
#
loop_
_entity.id
_entity.type
_entity.pdbx_description
1 polymer ?
#
loop_
_entity_poly.entity_id
_entity_poly.type
_entity_poly.pdbx_seq_one_letter_code
_entity_poly.pdbx_strand_id
1 'polypeptide(L)' 'MATVNYSVPDEVKEAFNRAFAGENKSAIIARLMRQAVEEKERAKLRREAVKQILELRKRAPAVTDEDIRAAREEGRP' A
#
# COMPACT_ATOMS: atom_id res chain seq x y z
N MET A 1 18.96 16.01 14.24
CA MET A 1 18.68 15.37 12.93
C MET A 1 19.68 14.25 12.77
N ALA A 2 19.25 13.05 12.36
CA ALA A 2 20.17 11.94 12.10
C ALA A 2 20.72 12.03 10.68
N THR A 3 22.00 11.71 10.50
CA THR A 3 22.62 11.60 9.17
C THR A 3 22.54 10.14 8.70
N VAL A 4 22.07 9.94 7.47
CA VAL A 4 22.00 8.62 6.83
C VAL A 4 22.78 8.70 5.52
N ASN A 5 23.71 7.77 5.33
CA ASN A 5 24.51 7.68 4.11
C ASN A 5 23.98 6.56 3.22
N TYR A 6 23.79 6.84 1.94
CA TYR A 6 23.37 5.87 0.93
C TYR A 6 24.18 6.09 -0.34
N SER A 7 24.45 5.00 -1.06
CA SER A 7 25.02 5.06 -2.40
C SER A 7 23.89 5.01 -3.42
N VAL A 8 23.92 5.92 -4.37
CA VAL A 8 23.03 5.94 -5.53
C VAL A 8 23.88 6.08 -6.78
N PRO A 9 23.42 5.56 -7.93
CA PRO A 9 24.10 5.81 -9.19
C PRO A 9 24.23 7.31 -9.48
N ASP A 10 25.33 7.71 -10.13
CA ASP A 10 25.63 9.11 -10.38
C ASP A 10 24.54 9.78 -11.22
N GLU A 11 24.00 9.07 -12.21
CA GLU A 11 22.91 9.55 -13.05
C GLU A 11 21.65 9.87 -12.26
N VAL A 12 21.37 9.11 -11.19
CA VAL A 12 20.23 9.34 -10.30
C VAL A 12 20.47 10.58 -9.45
N LYS A 13 21.68 10.72 -8.89
CA LYS A 13 22.08 11.89 -8.10
C LYS A 13 22.00 13.16 -8.93
N GLU A 14 22.51 13.15 -10.15
CA GLU A 14 22.47 14.30 -11.06
C GLU A 14 21.05 14.68 -11.45
N ALA A 15 20.23 13.69 -11.83
CA ALA A 15 18.83 13.92 -12.16
C ALA A 15 18.06 14.52 -10.97
N PHE A 16 18.25 13.99 -9.77
CA PHE A 16 17.63 14.49 -8.54
C PHE A 16 18.10 15.92 -8.23
N ASN A 17 19.39 16.17 -8.32
CA ASN A 17 19.96 17.50 -8.06
C ASN A 17 19.43 18.57 -9.01
N ARG A 18 19.25 18.22 -10.30
CA ARG A 18 18.70 19.10 -11.31
C ARG A 18 17.20 19.34 -11.11
N ALA A 19 16.45 18.29 -10.82
CA ALA A 19 14.99 18.37 -10.64
C ALA A 19 14.57 19.22 -9.44
N PHE A 20 15.34 19.15 -8.34
CA PHE A 20 15.04 19.84 -7.08
C PHE A 20 16.08 20.92 -6.76
N ALA A 21 16.58 21.61 -7.79
CA ALA A 21 17.54 22.70 -7.62
C ALA A 21 16.90 23.86 -6.84
N GLY A 22 17.58 24.34 -5.79
CA GLY A 22 17.08 25.40 -4.91
C GLY A 22 16.19 24.93 -3.76
N GLU A 23 15.84 23.64 -3.69
CA GLU A 23 15.04 23.08 -2.61
C GLU A 23 15.88 22.36 -1.54
N ASN A 24 15.29 22.18 -0.35
CA ASN A 24 15.91 21.37 0.70
C ASN A 24 15.78 19.87 0.36
N LYS A 25 16.83 19.34 -0.28
CA LYS A 25 16.95 17.94 -0.69
C LYS A 25 16.75 16.95 0.46
N SER A 26 17.25 17.25 1.65
CA SER A 26 17.07 16.39 2.83
C SER A 26 15.60 16.30 3.24
N ALA A 27 14.85 17.40 3.14
CA ALA A 27 13.41 17.39 3.43
C ALA A 27 12.62 16.57 2.40
N ILE A 28 13.01 16.64 1.12
CA ILE A 28 12.42 15.83 0.05
C ILE A 28 12.66 14.35 0.30
N ILE A 29 13.92 13.96 0.57
CA ILE A 29 14.27 12.57 0.87
C ILE A 29 13.56 12.07 2.13
N ALA A 30 13.49 12.86 3.20
CA ALA A 30 12.78 12.49 4.42
C ALA A 30 11.28 12.25 4.17
N ARG A 31 10.66 13.06 3.30
CA ARG A 31 9.26 12.85 2.89
C ARG A 31 9.11 11.56 2.09
N LEU A 32 9.98 11.30 1.12
CA LEU A 32 9.96 10.06 0.33
C LEU A 32 10.15 8.82 1.22
N MET A 33 11.07 8.87 2.20
CA MET A 33 11.27 7.80 3.18
C MET A 33 10.01 7.54 3.99
N ARG A 34 9.33 8.59 4.47
CA ARG A 34 8.07 8.46 5.20
C ARG A 34 6.99 7.80 4.34
N GLN A 35 6.83 8.25 3.10
CA GLN A 35 5.86 7.68 2.15
C GLN A 35 6.13 6.19 1.89
N ALA A 36 7.40 5.81 1.74
CA ALA A 36 7.80 4.42 1.53
C ALA A 36 7.48 3.54 2.76
N VAL A 37 7.68 4.05 3.98
CA VAL A 37 7.29 3.35 5.22
C VAL A 37 5.78 3.15 5.29
N GLU A 38 5.00 4.21 5.09
CA GLU A 38 3.53 4.14 5.11
C GLU A 38 2.99 3.15 4.07
N GLU A 39 3.55 3.15 2.86
CA GLU A 39 3.18 2.19 1.81
C GLU A 39 3.46 0.75 2.25
N LYS A 40 4.62 0.50 2.88
CA LYS A 40 4.98 -0.82 3.38
C LYS A 40 4.02 -1.29 4.46
N GLU A 41 3.63 -0.41 5.39
CA GLU A 41 2.68 -0.70 6.45
C GLU A 41 1.28 -0.99 5.88
N ARG A 42 0.79 -0.15 4.96
CA ARG A 42 -0.49 -0.39 4.26
C ARG A 42 -0.48 -1.74 3.53
N ALA A 43 0.61 -2.06 2.85
CA ALA A 43 0.75 -3.34 2.16
C ALA A 43 0.72 -4.53 3.12
N LYS A 44 1.32 -4.40 4.31
CA LYS A 44 1.27 -5.41 5.37
C LYS A 44 -0.17 -5.61 5.87
N LEU A 45 -0.85 -4.53 6.25
CA LEU A 45 -2.23 -4.58 6.73
C LEU A 45 -3.17 -5.21 5.70
N ARG A 46 -3.03 -4.84 4.42
CA ARG A 46 -3.81 -5.43 3.33
C ARG A 46 -3.58 -6.95 3.23
N ARG A 47 -2.34 -7.42 3.31
CA ARG A 47 -2.03 -8.85 3.26
C ARG A 47 -2.64 -9.61 4.44
N GLU A 48 -2.59 -9.02 5.64
CA GLU A 48 -3.18 -9.61 6.84
C GLU A 48 -4.71 -9.70 6.73
N ALA A 49 -5.37 -8.64 6.27
CA ALA A 49 -6.82 -8.64 6.04
C ALA A 49 -7.24 -9.69 5.01
N VAL A 50 -6.54 -9.79 3.87
CA VAL A 50 -6.79 -10.82 2.86
C VAL A 50 -6.63 -12.22 3.45
N LYS A 51 -5.58 -12.45 4.23
CA LYS A 51 -5.36 -13.74 4.91
C LYS A 51 -6.52 -14.09 5.84
N GLN A 52 -6.99 -13.14 6.65
CA GLN A 52 -8.13 -13.34 7.55
C GLN A 52 -9.41 -13.68 6.78
N ILE A 53 -9.71 -12.96 5.71
CA ILE A 53 -10.89 -13.22 4.86
C ILE A 53 -10.81 -14.63 4.25
N LEU A 54 -9.63 -15.03 3.76
CA LEU A 54 -9.44 -16.36 3.18
C LEU A 54 -9.61 -17.47 4.23
N GLU A 55 -9.13 -17.28 5.46
CA GLU A 55 -9.35 -18.26 6.54
C GLU A 55 -10.84 -18.37 6.92
N LEU A 56 -11.56 -17.25 6.95
CA LEU A 56 -13.01 -17.26 7.19
C LEU A 56 -13.75 -17.99 6.07
N ARG A 57 -13.37 -17.76 4.81
CA ARG A 57 -13.97 -18.44 3.64
C ARG A 57 -13.81 -19.95 3.68
N LYS A 58 -12.72 -20.49 4.26
CA LYS A 58 -12.56 -21.95 4.40
C LYS A 58 -13.63 -22.59 5.29
N ARG A 59 -14.22 -21.83 6.21
CA ARG A 59 -15.25 -22.30 7.15
C ARG A 59 -16.66 -21.85 6.76
N ALA A 60 -16.78 -20.98 5.77
CA ALA A 60 -18.07 -20.49 5.33
C ALA A 60 -18.82 -21.59 4.56
N PRO A 61 -20.15 -21.73 4.75
CA PRO A 61 -20.94 -22.64 3.94
C PRO A 61 -20.88 -22.23 2.47
N ALA A 62 -20.89 -23.22 1.58
CA ALA A 62 -21.03 -22.95 0.15
C ALA A 62 -22.47 -22.46 -0.10
N VAL A 63 -22.59 -21.28 -0.70
CA VAL A 63 -23.87 -20.68 -1.06
C VAL A 63 -23.96 -20.70 -2.59
N THR A 64 -25.09 -21.12 -3.14
CA THR A 64 -25.29 -21.17 -4.59
C THR A 64 -25.63 -19.79 -5.15
N ASP A 65 -25.43 -19.61 -6.46
CA ASP A 65 -25.85 -18.38 -7.13
C ASP A 65 -27.37 -18.17 -7.09
N GLU A 66 -28.16 -19.24 -6.97
CA GLU A 66 -29.62 -19.21 -6.81
C GLU A 66 -30.00 -18.65 -5.44
N ASP A 67 -29.37 -19.14 -4.37
CA ASP A 67 -29.59 -18.64 -3.01
C ASP A 67 -29.22 -17.15 -2.89
N ILE A 68 -28.12 -16.73 -3.53
CA ILE A 68 -27.70 -15.32 -3.55
C ILE A 68 -28.73 -14.47 -4.30
N ARG A 69 -29.30 -14.97 -5.39
CA ARG A 69 -30.28 -14.24 -6.20
C ARG A 69 -31.59 -14.06 -5.45
N ALA A 70 -32.11 -15.14 -4.85
CA ALA A 70 -33.33 -15.11 -4.05
C ALA A 70 -33.22 -14.08 -2.91
N ALA A 71 -32.11 -14.11 -2.15
CA ALA A 71 -31.88 -13.15 -1.07
C ALA A 71 -31.76 -11.69 -1.53
N ARG A 72 -31.22 -11.44 -2.73
CA ARG A 72 -31.10 -10.08 -3.31
C ARG A 72 -32.43 -9.53 -3.80
N GLU A 73 -33.31 -10.39 -4.30
CA GLU A 73 -34.65 -10.03 -4.77
C GLU A 73 -35.59 -9.77 -3.58
N GLU A 74 -35.50 -10.58 -2.53
CA GLU A 74 -36.27 -10.42 -1.29
C GLU A 74 -35.93 -9.12 -0.54
N GLY A 75 -34.66 -8.69 -0.59
CA GLY A 75 -34.16 -7.49 0.10
C GLY A 75 -34.27 -6.18 -0.69
N ARG A 76 -34.86 -6.18 -1.89
CA ARG A 76 -35.07 -4.98 -2.71
C ARG A 76 -36.56 -4.61 -2.74
N PRO A 77 -36.98 -3.53 -2.05
CA PRO A 77 -38.32 -2.97 -2.24
C PRO A 77 -38.49 -2.36 -3.63
#